data_AF-A0A4V6M2H4-F1
#
_entry.id   AF-A0A4V6M2H4-F1
#
_cell.length_a   1.000
_cell.length_b   1.000
_cell.length_c   1.000
_cell.angle_alpha   90.00
_cell.angle_beta   90.00
_cell.angle_gamma   90.00
#
_symmetry.space_group_name_H-M   'P 1'
#
loop_
_entity.id
_entity.type
_entity.pdbx_description
1 polymer ?
#
loop_
_entity_poly.entity_id
_entity_poly.type
_entity_poly.pdbx_seq_one_letter_code
_entity_poly.pdbx_strand_id
1 'polypeptide(L)'
;MAENLWPADFGQLTEKTPVSILREQAAALGERTANVVFGRVSTDSRGGEFVHHFELYAPVLGYSAGIFSVQHGIDLYPVKLQWSGGGTTTANASDPNEFQTRLKELFSSEKTKKTIASLLAQSKE
;
A
#
# COMPACT_ATOMS: atom_id res chain seq x y z
N MET A 1 -2.11 10.64 45.71
CA MET A 1 -1.73 9.77 44.58
C MET A 1 -2.97 9.65 43.71
N ALA A 2 -2.90 9.93 42.41
CA ALA A 2 -4.06 9.87 41.53
C ALA A 2 -4.38 8.40 41.21
N GLU A 3 -5.64 8.00 41.36
CA GLU A 3 -6.13 6.67 41.01
C GLU A 3 -6.13 6.49 39.48
N ASN A 4 -5.68 5.33 39.00
CA ASN A 4 -5.69 5.00 37.58
C ASN A 4 -7.05 4.41 37.19
N LEU A 5 -7.77 5.09 36.28
CA LEU A 5 -9.12 4.73 35.85
C LEU A 5 -9.16 3.92 34.54
N TRP A 6 -8.01 3.65 33.93
CA TRP A 6 -7.96 2.89 32.68
C TRP A 6 -8.11 1.39 32.92
N PRO A 7 -8.76 0.64 32.00
CA PRO A 7 -8.82 -0.81 32.09
C PRO A 7 -7.42 -1.42 31.94
N ALA A 8 -7.23 -2.59 32.55
CA ALA A 8 -5.96 -3.32 32.47
C ALA A 8 -5.73 -3.99 31.09
N ASP A 9 -6.78 -4.11 30.27
CA ASP A 9 -6.75 -4.74 28.95
C ASP A 9 -7.51 -3.89 27.92
N PHE A 10 -6.96 -3.82 26.71
CA PHE A 10 -7.53 -3.08 25.56
C PHE A 10 -7.90 -4.01 24.39
N GLY A 11 -7.78 -5.33 24.59
CA GLY A 11 -7.83 -6.32 23.52
C GLY A 11 -6.57 -6.32 22.64
N GLN A 12 -6.42 -7.39 21.86
CA GLN A 12 -5.39 -7.50 20.83
C GLN A 12 -6.07 -7.77 19.50
N LEU A 13 -5.73 -6.96 18.50
CA LEU A 13 -6.22 -7.17 17.15
C LEU A 13 -5.34 -8.19 16.44
N THR A 14 -5.92 -9.32 16.04
CA THR A 14 -5.22 -10.43 15.38
C THR A 14 -5.14 -10.26 13.85
N GLU A 15 -5.83 -9.25 13.32
CA GLU A 15 -5.93 -9.03 11.88
C GLU A 15 -4.70 -8.32 11.31
N LYS A 16 -4.27 -8.74 10.12
CA LYS A 16 -3.19 -8.06 9.41
C LYS A 16 -3.63 -6.64 9.02
N THR A 17 -2.83 -5.66 9.40
CA THR A 17 -3.08 -4.26 9.05
C THR A 17 -2.88 -4.01 7.55
N PRO A 18 -3.64 -3.08 6.95
CA PRO A 18 -3.51 -2.75 5.53
C PRO A 18 -2.08 -2.32 5.18
N VAL A 19 -1.46 -1.49 6.03
CA VAL A 19 -0.07 -1.05 5.85
C VAL A 19 0.93 -2.19 5.90
N SER A 20 0.72 -3.21 6.75
CA SER A 20 1.60 -4.37 6.82
C SER A 20 1.55 -5.16 5.52
N ILE A 21 0.34 -5.43 5.00
CA ILE A 21 0.15 -6.13 3.73
C ILE A 21 0.85 -5.35 2.59
N LEU A 22 0.67 -4.03 2.53
CA LEU A 22 1.32 -3.19 1.51
C LEU A 22 2.85 -3.26 1.61
N ARG A 23 3.42 -3.22 2.82
CA ARG A 23 4.87 -3.32 3.04
C ARG A 23 5.42 -4.70 2.65
N GLU A 24 4.70 -5.77 2.95
CA GLU A 24 5.06 -7.13 2.51
C GLU A 24 5.12 -7.21 0.97
N GLN A 25 4.15 -6.63 0.28
CA GLN A 25 4.14 -6.61 -1.20
C GLN A 25 5.23 -5.70 -1.79
N ALA A 26 5.55 -4.59 -1.13
CA ALA A 26 6.64 -3.72 -1.51
C ALA A 26 8.00 -4.43 -1.46
N ALA A 27 8.24 -5.24 -0.41
CA ALA A 27 9.43 -6.07 -0.28
C ALA A 27 9.47 -7.16 -1.37
N ALA A 28 8.36 -7.87 -1.59
CA ALA A 28 8.27 -8.91 -2.61
C ALA A 28 8.54 -8.38 -4.03
N LEU A 29 8.19 -7.13 -4.32
CA LEU A 29 8.53 -6.49 -5.59
C LEU A 29 10.04 -6.26 -5.74
N GLY A 30 10.71 -5.82 -4.67
CA GLY A 30 12.18 -5.66 -4.66
C GLY A 30 12.88 -6.98 -4.97
N GLU A 31 12.47 -8.07 -4.33
CA GLU A 31 13.01 -9.41 -4.58
C GLU A 31 12.81 -9.84 -6.03
N ARG A 32 11.60 -9.65 -6.59
CA ARG A 32 11.29 -10.01 -7.99
C ARG A 32 12.03 -9.20 -9.03
N THR A 33 12.43 -7.97 -8.70
CA THR A 33 13.13 -7.07 -9.62
C THR A 33 14.64 -7.04 -9.37
N ALA A 34 15.16 -7.99 -8.59
CA ALA A 34 16.56 -8.03 -8.17
C ALA A 34 17.04 -6.69 -7.57
N ASN A 35 16.16 -6.04 -6.79
CA ASN A 35 16.41 -4.76 -6.12
C ASN A 35 16.71 -3.58 -7.05
N VAL A 36 16.21 -3.64 -8.30
CA VAL A 36 16.27 -2.51 -9.24
C VAL A 36 15.09 -1.55 -9.02
N VAL A 37 13.90 -2.10 -8.74
CA VAL A 37 12.68 -1.32 -8.48
C VAL A 37 12.04 -1.77 -7.18
N PHE A 38 11.80 -0.85 -6.27
CA PHE A 38 11.23 -1.11 -4.96
C PHE A 38 9.79 -0.65 -4.90
N GLY A 39 8.95 -1.35 -4.14
CA GLY A 39 7.73 -0.72 -3.63
C GLY A 39 8.09 0.15 -2.44
N ARG A 40 7.43 1.28 -2.30
CA ARG A 40 7.51 2.12 -1.09
C ARG A 40 6.11 2.49 -0.65
N VAL A 41 5.92 2.46 0.66
CA VAL A 41 4.63 2.75 1.30
C VAL A 41 4.81 3.96 2.19
N SER A 42 4.19 5.07 1.79
CA SER A 42 4.18 6.33 2.52
C SER A 42 2.82 6.48 3.19
N THR A 43 2.76 6.90 4.45
CA THR A 43 1.49 7.06 5.19
C THR A 43 1.31 8.51 5.59
N ASP A 44 0.16 9.07 5.25
CA ASP A 44 -0.32 10.37 5.72
C ASP A 44 -1.52 10.10 6.65
N SER A 45 -1.63 10.86 7.74
CA SER A 45 -2.75 10.73 8.67
C SER A 45 -3.36 12.10 8.91
N ARG A 46 -4.64 12.27 8.60
CA ARG A 46 -5.39 13.52 8.81
C ARG A 46 -6.79 13.21 9.31
N GLY A 47 -7.23 13.93 10.35
CA GLY A 47 -8.62 13.90 10.80
C GLY A 47 -9.17 12.53 11.23
N GLY A 48 -8.31 11.62 11.69
CA GLY A 48 -8.73 10.26 12.08
C GLY A 48 -8.75 9.24 10.93
N GLU A 49 -8.31 9.64 9.74
CA GLU A 49 -8.13 8.77 8.58
C GLU A 49 -6.65 8.58 8.27
N PHE A 50 -6.31 7.36 7.86
CA PHE A 50 -4.99 6.97 7.39
C PHE A 50 -5.05 6.79 5.88
N VAL A 51 -4.11 7.42 5.18
CA VAL A 51 -3.95 7.29 3.73
C VAL A 51 -2.55 6.72 3.45
N HIS A 52 -2.51 5.50 2.94
CA HIS A 52 -1.30 4.83 2.51
C HIS A 52 -1.13 4.99 1.00
N HIS A 53 -0.02 5.59 0.58
CA HIS A 53 0.37 5.71 -0.81
C HIS A 53 1.36 4.61 -1.16
N PHE A 54 1.06 3.85 -2.22
CA PHE A 54 1.98 2.86 -2.77
C PHE A 54 2.66 3.44 -4.02
N GLU A 55 3.97 3.61 -3.92
CA GLU A 55 4.82 4.17 -4.97
C GLU A 55 5.87 3.14 -5.43
N LEU A 56 6.18 3.14 -6.73
CA LEU A 56 7.34 2.45 -7.28
C LEU A 56 8.54 3.38 -7.21
N TYR A 57 9.62 2.93 -6.60
CA TYR A 57 10.84 3.71 -6.44
C TYR A 57 12.00 3.02 -7.17
N ALA A 58 12.65 3.76 -8.08
CA ALA A 58 13.85 3.33 -8.79
C ALA A 58 15.03 4.22 -8.34
N PRO A 59 15.91 3.73 -7.43
CA PRO A 59 16.95 4.57 -6.83
C PRO A 59 17.99 5.05 -7.85
N VAL A 60 18.33 4.22 -8.84
CA VAL A 60 19.28 4.58 -9.91
C VAL A 60 18.80 5.79 -10.71
N LEU A 61 17.49 5.92 -10.89
CA LEU A 61 16.86 7.02 -11.61
C LEU A 61 16.52 8.21 -10.71
N GLY A 62 16.64 8.06 -9.38
CA GLY A 62 16.11 9.03 -8.41
C GLY A 62 14.60 9.28 -8.58
N TYR A 63 13.86 8.32 -9.14
CA TYR A 63 12.49 8.50 -9.59
C TYR A 63 11.50 7.66 -8.80
N SER A 64 10.34 8.24 -8.49
CA SER A 64 9.22 7.58 -7.82
C SER A 64 7.91 7.79 -8.57
N ALA A 65 7.16 6.72 -8.82
CA ALA A 65 5.82 6.78 -9.43
C ALA A 65 4.74 6.26 -8.47
N GLY A 66 3.80 7.12 -8.10
CA GLY A 66 2.61 6.71 -7.36
C GLY A 66 1.70 5.83 -8.22
N ILE A 67 1.34 4.65 -7.72
CA ILE A 67 0.47 3.71 -8.45
C ILE A 67 -0.96 3.80 -7.93
N PHE A 68 -1.13 3.73 -6.62
CA PHE A 68 -2.44 3.78 -5.97
C PHE A 68 -2.30 4.26 -4.52
N SER A 69 -3.44 4.60 -3.92
CA SER A 69 -3.57 4.93 -2.51
C SER A 69 -4.64 4.07 -1.86
N VAL A 70 -4.50 3.82 -0.57
CA VAL A 70 -5.43 3.05 0.26
C VAL A 70 -5.79 3.91 1.46
N GLN A 71 -7.08 4.08 1.73
CA GLN A 71 -7.59 4.91 2.81
C GLN A 71 -8.44 4.08 3.77
N HIS A 72 -8.27 4.29 5.07
CA HIS A 72 -9.12 3.71 6.11
C HIS A 72 -9.18 4.59 7.36
N GLY A 73 -10.15 4.35 8.23
CA GLY A 73 -10.28 5.05 9.51
C GLY A 73 -9.39 4.44 10.59
N ILE A 74 -9.68 4.72 11.87
CA ILE A 74 -9.01 3.99 12.97
C ILE A 74 -9.37 2.50 12.98
N ASP A 75 -10.57 2.18 12.47
CA ASP A 75 -10.96 0.82 12.11
C ASP A 75 -10.18 0.41 10.86
N LEU A 76 -9.40 -0.67 10.97
CA LEU A 76 -8.46 -1.09 9.92
C LEU A 76 -9.15 -1.37 8.58
N TYR A 77 -10.38 -1.83 8.65
CA TYR A 77 -11.24 -2.14 7.52
C TYR A 77 -12.62 -1.50 7.76
N PRO A 78 -13.42 -1.23 6.73
CA PRO A 78 -13.11 -1.39 5.31
C PRO A 78 -12.07 -0.39 4.82
N VAL A 79 -11.23 -0.82 3.88
CA VAL A 79 -10.27 0.03 3.18
C VAL A 79 -10.85 0.47 1.83
N LYS A 80 -10.54 1.70 1.41
CA LYS A 80 -10.86 2.25 0.09
C LYS A 80 -9.58 2.38 -0.72
N LEU A 81 -9.50 1.69 -1.85
CA LEU A 81 -8.41 1.77 -2.80
C LEU A 81 -8.77 2.78 -3.89
N GLN A 82 -7.81 3.63 -4.25
CA GLN A 82 -7.95 4.60 -5.33
C GLN A 82 -6.74 4.57 -6.24
N TRP A 83 -6.95 4.51 -7.56
CA TRP A 83 -5.88 4.58 -8.56
C TRP A 83 -6.32 5.33 -9.80
N SER A 84 -5.34 5.82 -10.57
CA SER A 84 -5.60 6.50 -11.84
C SER A 84 -5.45 5.52 -13.01
N GLY A 85 -6.50 5.34 -13.80
CA GLY A 85 -6.54 4.43 -14.96
C GLY A 85 -7.05 5.10 -16.24
N GLY A 86 -6.83 6.41 -16.40
CA GLY A 86 -7.53 7.23 -17.41
C GLY A 86 -8.70 8.03 -16.82
N GLY A 87 -9.05 7.74 -15.57
CA GLY A 87 -9.91 8.48 -14.65
C GLY A 87 -9.64 8.01 -13.22
N THR A 88 -10.34 8.57 -12.22
CA THR A 88 -10.25 8.09 -10.83
C THR A 88 -11.08 6.83 -10.68
N THR A 89 -10.42 5.68 -10.45
CA THR A 89 -11.10 4.43 -10.12
C THR A 89 -10.98 4.16 -8.63
N THR A 90 -12.07 3.72 -8.01
CA THR A 90 -12.15 3.39 -6.59
C THR A 90 -12.67 1.97 -6.41
N ALA A 91 -12.09 1.22 -5.48
CA ALA A 91 -12.60 -0.08 -5.03
C ALA A 91 -12.58 -0.13 -3.50
N ASN A 92 -13.52 -0.86 -2.91
CA ASN A 92 -13.53 -1.10 -1.46
C ASN A 92 -13.13 -2.54 -1.16
N ALA A 93 -12.51 -2.74 -0.01
CA ALA A 93 -12.26 -4.06 0.55
C ALA A 93 -12.61 -4.09 2.03
N SER A 94 -13.47 -5.03 2.42
CA SER A 94 -14.06 -5.10 3.76
C SER A 94 -13.22 -5.89 4.76
N ASP A 95 -12.25 -6.68 4.27
CA ASP A 95 -11.44 -7.58 5.07
C ASP A 95 -10.06 -7.83 4.40
N PRO A 96 -9.09 -8.42 5.13
CA PRO A 96 -7.75 -8.67 4.62
C PRO A 96 -7.69 -9.56 3.37
N ASN A 97 -8.66 -10.46 3.17
CA ASN A 97 -8.65 -11.41 2.05
C ASN A 97 -9.17 -10.73 0.77
N GLU A 98 -10.26 -9.96 0.90
CA GLU A 98 -10.77 -9.11 -0.16
C GLU A 98 -9.72 -8.08 -0.58
N PHE A 99 -9.01 -7.47 0.39
CA PHE A 99 -7.95 -6.49 0.11
C PHE A 99 -6.81 -7.09 -0.71
N GLN A 100 -6.32 -8.28 -0.33
CA GLN A 100 -5.28 -8.98 -1.10
C GLN A 100 -5.76 -9.35 -2.51
N THR A 101 -7.03 -9.72 -2.67
CA THR A 101 -7.62 -9.99 -3.98
C THR A 101 -7.59 -8.75 -4.86
N ARG A 102 -8.03 -7.58 -4.33
CA ARG A 102 -7.97 -6.30 -5.05
C ARG A 102 -6.56 -5.90 -5.43
N LEU A 103 -5.59 -6.08 -4.53
CA LEU A 103 -4.19 -5.81 -4.81
C LEU A 103 -3.66 -6.70 -5.95
N LYS A 104 -4.03 -7.99 -5.97
CA LYS A 104 -3.62 -8.91 -7.03
C LYS A 104 -4.14 -8.48 -8.41
N GLU A 105 -5.40 -8.02 -8.48
CA GLU A 105 -5.98 -7.46 -9.70
C GLU A 105 -5.20 -6.21 -10.16
N LEU A 106 -4.93 -5.28 -9.23
CA LEU A 106 -4.25 -4.01 -9.50
C LEU A 106 -2.78 -4.22 -9.94
N PHE A 107 -2.03 -5.08 -9.25
CA PHE A 107 -0.66 -5.40 -9.62
C PHE A 107 -0.56 -6.15 -10.95
N SER A 108 -1.60 -6.90 -11.31
CA SER A 108 -1.66 -7.64 -12.57
C SER A 108 -2.14 -6.80 -13.77
N SER A 109 -2.58 -5.55 -13.53
CA SER A 109 -2.99 -4.61 -14.57
C SER A 109 -1.87 -4.33 -15.56
N GLU A 110 -2.23 -4.19 -16.83
CA GLU A 110 -1.30 -3.82 -17.91
C GLU A 110 -0.56 -2.52 -17.61
N LYS A 111 -1.24 -1.54 -16.98
CA LYS A 111 -0.62 -0.26 -16.60
C LYS A 111 0.52 -0.44 -15.61
N THR A 112 0.31 -1.25 -14.56
CA THR A 112 1.32 -1.52 -13.54
C THR A 112 2.52 -2.27 -14.13
N LYS A 113 2.25 -3.33 -14.89
CA LYS A 113 3.29 -4.12 -15.58
C LYS A 113 4.13 -3.24 -16.52
N LYS A 114 3.49 -2.40 -17.33
CA LYS A 114 4.16 -1.48 -18.24
C LYS A 114 5.04 -0.48 -17.48
N THR A 115 4.54 0.08 -16.38
CA THR A 115 5.31 1.03 -15.55
C THR A 115 6.57 0.37 -14.98
N ILE A 116 6.44 -0.84 -14.40
CA ILE A 116 7.59 -1.59 -13.87
C ILE A 116 8.59 -1.90 -14.99
N ALA A 117 8.11 -2.39 -16.14
CA ALA A 117 8.97 -2.69 -17.29
C ALA A 117 9.75 -1.45 -17.79
N SER A 118 9.08 -0.29 -17.88
CA SER A 118 9.72 0.98 -18.25
C SER A 118 10.78 1.44 -17.25
N LEU A 119 10.53 1.28 -15.94
CA LEU A 119 11.52 1.61 -14.91
C LEU A 119 12.73 0.66 -14.97
N LEU A 120 12.48 -0.63 -15.18
CA LEU A 120 13.54 -1.63 -15.31
C LEU A 120 14.41 -1.41 -16.55
N ALA A 121 13.82 -1.01 -17.68
CA ALA A 121 14.55 -0.69 -18.89
C ALA A 121 15.47 0.52 -18.68
N GLN A 122 14.91 1.63 -18.19
CA GLN A 122 15.65 2.86 -17.95
C GLN A 122 16.75 2.71 -16.90
N SER A 123 16.58 1.83 -15.90
CA SER A 123 17.60 1.62 -14.85
C SER A 123 18.79 0.76 -15.32
N LYS A 124 18.72 0.17 -16.52
CA LYS A 124 19.78 -0.66 -17.11
C LYS A 124 20.55 0.05 -18.23
N GLU A 125 20.10 1.23 -18.63
CA GLU A 125 20.82 2.13 -19.54
C GLU A 125 21.89 2.91 -18.77
#